data_AF-A0A6A4AP81-F1
#
_entry.id   AF-A0A6A4AP81-F1
#
_cell.length_a   1.000
_cell.length_b   1.000
_cell.length_c   1.000
_cell.angle_alpha   90.00
_cell.angle_beta   90.00
_cell.angle_gamma   90.00
#
_symmetry.space_group_name_H-M   'P 1'
#
loop_
_entity.id
_entity.type
_entity.pdbx_description
1 polymer ?
#
loop_
_entity_poly.entity_id
_entity_poly.type
_entity_poly.pdbx_seq_one_letter_code
_entity_poly.pdbx_strand_id
1 'polypeptide(L)'
;MCVKFVRKTHYFFTASKDKSICYWDGDHFERILKIDRQHFGEVWGLAVSGDGSFVVSCSQDRSLCKYVRTEDQVFIEDRNG
;
A
#
# COMPACT_ATOMS: atom_id res chain seq x y z
N MET A 1 -0.24 -1.42 -12.76
CA MET A 1 -1.34 -1.57 -11.79
C MET A 1 -1.37 -3.02 -11.37
N CYS A 2 -1.47 -3.28 -10.06
CA CYS A 2 -1.50 -4.65 -9.55
C CYS A 2 -2.14 -4.71 -8.16
N VAL A 3 -2.50 -5.91 -7.73
CA VAL A 3 -2.88 -6.24 -6.37
C VAL A 3 -1.93 -7.32 -5.83
N LYS A 4 -1.54 -7.23 -4.55
CA LYS A 4 -0.70 -8.21 -3.86
C LYS A 4 -1.21 -8.43 -2.43
N PHE A 5 -1.51 -9.68 -2.11
CA PHE A 5 -1.89 -10.08 -0.75
C PHE A 5 -0.69 -10.13 0.18
N VAL A 6 -0.93 -9.78 1.44
CA VAL A 6 -0.02 -10.10 2.54
C VAL A 6 -0.21 -11.58 2.86
N ARG A 7 0.90 -12.32 2.94
CA ARG A 7 0.85 -13.78 3.03
C ARG A 7 0.15 -14.22 4.32
N LYS A 8 -0.78 -15.20 4.22
CA LYS A 8 -1.55 -15.77 5.35
C LYS A 8 -2.42 -14.75 6.10
N THR A 9 -2.80 -13.64 5.47
CA THR A 9 -3.76 -12.69 6.02
C THR A 9 -4.82 -12.37 4.97
N HIS A 10 -5.85 -11.61 5.35
CA HIS A 10 -6.84 -11.07 4.41
C HIS A 10 -6.49 -9.64 3.96
N TYR A 11 -5.32 -9.13 4.36
CA TYR A 11 -4.87 -7.81 3.97
C TYR A 11 -4.20 -7.84 2.60
N PHE A 12 -4.35 -6.75 1.83
CA PHE A 12 -3.70 -6.63 0.54
C PHE A 12 -3.33 -5.19 0.20
N PHE A 13 -2.36 -5.05 -0.71
CA PHE A 13 -1.94 -3.80 -1.28
C PHE A 13 -2.36 -3.71 -2.75
N THR A 14 -2.67 -2.49 -3.19
CA THR A 14 -3.00 -2.16 -4.58
C THR A 14 -2.10 -1.03 -5.06
N ALA A 15 -1.74 -1.05 -6.34
CA ALA A 15 -1.00 0.01 -7.02
C ALA A 15 -1.78 0.53 -8.23
N SER A 16 -1.79 1.85 -8.40
CA SER A 16 -2.68 2.56 -9.31
C SER A 16 -1.94 3.56 -10.22
N LYS A 17 -2.59 3.92 -11.34
CA LYS A 17 -2.14 4.99 -12.24
C LYS A 17 -2.24 6.38 -11.61
N ASP A 18 -3.09 6.54 -10.60
CA ASP A 18 -3.21 7.78 -9.83
C ASP A 18 -2.02 8.03 -8.88
N LYS A 19 -0.92 7.29 -9.07
CA LYS A 19 0.33 7.38 -8.30
C LYS A 19 0.23 6.84 -6.88
N SER A 20 -0.95 6.33 -6.49
CA SER A 20 -1.19 5.85 -5.15
C SER A 20 -0.93 4.35 -4.98
N ILE A 21 -0.57 4.02 -3.76
CA ILE A 21 -0.57 2.67 -3.21
C ILE A 21 -1.56 2.65 -2.06
N CYS A 22 -2.49 1.71 -2.06
CA CYS A 22 -3.47 1.58 -0.98
C CYS A 22 -3.33 0.23 -0.28
N TYR A 23 -3.45 0.25 1.05
CA TYR A 23 -3.51 -0.92 1.93
C TYR A 23 -4.96 -1.13 2.37
N TRP A 24 -5.41 -2.38 2.36
CA TRP A 24 -6.82 -2.74 2.52
C TRP A 24 -6.99 -3.86 3.54
N ASP A 25 -8.06 -3.74 4.33
CA ASP A 25 -8.70 -4.86 5.03
C ASP A 25 -9.61 -5.60 4.04
N GLY A 26 -9.31 -6.88 3.78
CA GLY A 26 -10.12 -7.71 2.90
C GLY A 26 -11.31 -8.40 3.57
N ASP A 27 -11.40 -8.39 4.91
CA ASP A 27 -12.58 -8.89 5.61
C ASP A 27 -13.75 -7.89 5.53
N HIS A 28 -13.44 -6.61 5.76
CA HIS A 28 -14.43 -5.53 5.76
C HIS A 28 -14.43 -4.69 4.47
N PHE A 29 -13.48 -4.94 3.55
CA PHE A 29 -13.27 -4.15 2.33
C PHE A 29 -12.99 -2.66 2.59
N GLU A 30 -12.31 -2.36 3.70
CA GLU A 30 -11.99 -1.00 4.12
C GLU A 30 -10.55 -0.61 3.73
N ARG A 31 -10.37 0.63 3.29
CA ARG A 31 -9.03 1.16 3.00
C ARG A 31 -8.37 1.64 4.29
N ILE A 32 -7.41 0.86 4.78
CA ILE A 32 -6.64 1.18 5.98
C ILE A 32 -5.70 2.36 5.74
N LEU A 33 -5.00 2.38 4.60
CA LEU A 33 -4.01 3.42 4.30
C LEU A 33 -4.00 3.76 2.82
N LYS A 34 -3.81 5.05 2.51
CA LYS A 34 -3.48 5.53 1.16
C LYS A 34 -2.13 6.25 1.21
N ILE A 35 -1.20 5.82 0.37
CA ILE A 35 0.12 6.42 0.18
C ILE A 35 0.12 7.05 -1.22
N ASP A 36 0.08 8.38 -1.31
CA ASP A 36 -0.07 9.08 -2.59
C ASP A 36 0.91 10.24 -2.80
N ARG A 37 1.87 10.42 -1.89
CA ARG A 37 2.89 11.49 -1.97
C ARG A 37 4.29 10.98 -2.29
N GLN A 38 4.49 9.67 -2.35
CA GLN A 38 5.80 9.08 -2.51
C GLN A 38 6.21 8.94 -3.99
N HIS A 39 5.25 8.65 -4.87
CA HIS A 39 5.47 8.53 -6.31
C HIS A 39 4.90 9.74 -7.05
N PHE A 40 5.60 10.14 -8.10
CA PHE A 40 5.22 11.23 -8.99
C PHE A 40 4.69 10.75 -10.34
N GLY A 41 4.77 9.43 -10.60
CA GLY A 41 4.27 8.74 -11.80
C GLY A 41 3.41 7.53 -11.47
N GLU A 42 2.84 6.89 -12.51
CA GLU A 42 2.00 5.71 -12.35
C GLU A 42 2.75 4.58 -11.61
N VAL A 43 2.09 3.92 -10.66
CA VAL A 43 2.66 2.76 -9.97
C VAL A 43 2.26 1.49 -10.72
N TRP A 44 3.26 0.79 -11.25
CA TRP A 44 3.02 -0.35 -12.13
C TRP A 44 3.01 -1.68 -11.39
N GLY A 45 3.84 -1.81 -10.36
CA GLY A 45 4.05 -3.06 -9.66
C GLY A 45 4.29 -2.90 -8.16
N LEU A 46 4.03 -4.00 -7.45
CA LEU A 46 4.26 -4.18 -6.03
C LEU A 46 4.87 -5.57 -5.78
N ALA A 47 5.72 -5.65 -4.77
CA ALA A 47 6.20 -6.89 -4.17
C ALA A 47 6.03 -6.82 -2.65
N VAL A 48 5.35 -7.80 -2.08
CA VAL A 48 5.20 -7.94 -0.62
C VAL A 48 6.21 -8.97 -0.14
N SER A 49 6.95 -8.65 0.92
CA SER A 49 7.85 -9.59 1.59
C SER A 49 7.12 -10.83 2.08
N GLY A 50 7.83 -11.97 2.17
CA GLY A 50 7.23 -13.25 2.52
C GLY A 50 6.63 -13.31 3.92
N ASP A 51 7.11 -12.45 4.83
CA ASP A 51 6.63 -12.27 6.20
C ASP A 51 5.69 -11.05 6.36
N GLY A 52 5.49 -10.26 5.30
CA GLY A 52 4.68 -9.04 5.35
C GLY A 52 5.31 -7.86 6.10
N SER A 53 6.62 -7.91 6.42
CA SER A 53 7.33 -6.85 7.14
C SER A 53 7.57 -5.59 6.29
N PHE A 54 7.66 -5.75 4.97
CA PHE A 54 7.80 -4.64 4.03
C PHE A 54 7.15 -4.88 2.67
N VAL A 55 6.92 -3.79 1.94
CA VAL A 55 6.46 -3.77 0.55
C VAL A 55 7.41 -2.92 -0.28
N VAL A 56 7.64 -3.31 -1.53
CA VAL A 56 8.37 -2.51 -2.53
C VAL A 56 7.44 -2.19 -3.69
N SER A 57 7.48 -0.95 -4.16
CA SER A 57 6.78 -0.48 -5.35
C SER A 57 7.72 -0.04 -6.46
N CYS A 58 7.24 -0.08 -7.71
CA CYS A 58 7.92 0.49 -8.86
C CYS A 58 7.01 1.42 -9.67
N SER A 59 7.57 2.54 -10.15
CA SER A 59 6.83 3.64 -10.75
C SER A 59 7.44 4.12 -12.07
N GLN A 60 6.60 4.74 -12.90
CA GLN A 60 6.98 5.44 -14.12
C GLN A 60 7.98 6.58 -13.89
N ASP A 61 7.99 7.17 -12.70
CA ASP A 61 8.92 8.23 -12.32
C ASP A 61 10.37 7.75 -12.14
N ARG A 62 10.67 6.48 -12.46
CA ARG A 62 11.99 5.83 -12.36
C ARG A 62 12.44 5.62 -10.92
N SER A 63 11.53 5.65 -9.95
CA SER A 63 11.81 5.34 -8.55
C SER A 63 11.30 3.97 -8.13
N LEU A 64 11.98 3.42 -7.13
CA LEU A 64 11.50 2.32 -6.29
C LEU A 64 11.31 2.87 -4.88
N CYS A 65 10.25 2.45 -4.19
CA CYS A 65 10.03 2.83 -2.80
C CYS A 65 9.80 1.59 -1.94
N LYS A 66 10.49 1.53 -0.79
CA LYS A 66 10.32 0.47 0.20
C LYS A 66 9.55 1.03 1.39
N TYR A 67 8.45 0.38 1.73
CA TYR A 67 7.61 0.70 2.88
C TYR A 67 7.79 -0.39 3.91
N VAL A 68 8.17 -0.01 5.13
CA VAL A 68 8.33 -0.93 6.25
C VAL A 68 7.11 -0.83 7.14
N ARG A 69 6.57 -1.97 7.57
CA ARG A 69 5.52 -2.01 8.58
C ARG A 69 6.12 -1.60 9.92
N THR A 70 5.66 -0.49 10.46
CA THR A 70 5.96 -0.07 11.83
C THR A 70 4.90 -0.63 12.78
N GLU A 71 5.25 -0.77 14.06
CA GLU A 71 4.31 -1.20 15.11
C GLU A 71 3.41 -0.05 15.61
N ASP A 72 3.72 1.18 15.20
CA ASP A 72 2.95 2.36 15.57
C ASP A 72 1.55 2.31 14.93
N GLN A 73 0.52 2.10 15.76
CA GLN A 73 -0.86 2.31 15.36
C GLN A 73 -1.04 3.79 15.03
N VAL A 74 -1.20 4.11 13.75
CA VAL A 74 -1.62 5.43 13.32
C VAL A 74 -3.10 5.56 13.68
N PHE A 75 -3.40 6.29 14.74
CA PHE A 75 -4.77 6.71 15.03
C PHE A 75 -5.27 7.54 13.83
N ILE A 76 -6.17 6.98 13.04
CA ILE A 76 -6.91 7.74 12.04
C ILE A 76 -8.02 8.43 12.82
N GLU A 77 -7.92 9.74 13.01
CA GLU A 77 -9.07 10.53 13.43
C GLU A 77 -10.09 10.47 12.30
N ASP A 78 -11.24 9.84 12.57
CA ASP A 78 -12.43 9.92 11.74
C ASP A 78 -12.81 11.39 11.59
N ARG A 79 -12.47 11.97 10.44
CA ARG A 79 -13.03 13.25 10.05
C ARG A 79 -14.45 13.02 9.55
N ASN A 80 -15.37 12.94 10.51
CA ASN A 80 -16.80 13.13 10.26
C ASN A 80 -16.99 14.46 9.51
N GLY A 81 -17.65 14.38 8.36
CA GLY A 81 -18.10 15.50 7.55
C GLY A 81 -19.31 15.07 6.74
#